data_AF-A0A078JH72-F1
#
_entry.id   AF-A0A078JH72-F1
#
_cell.length_a   1.000
_cell.length_b   1.000
_cell.length_c   1.000
_cell.angle_alpha   90.00
_cell.angle_beta   90.00
_cell.angle_gamma   90.00
#
_symmetry.space_group_name_H-M   'P 1'
#
loop_
_entity.id
_entity.type
_entity.pdbx_description
1 polymer ?
#
loop_
_entity_poly.entity_id
_entity_poly.type
_entity_poly.pdbx_seq_one_letter_code
_entity_poly.pdbx_strand_id
1 'polypeptide(L)'
;MQLLPPPSPLTPPPPVWEKFLPPEYSSLILESQVSTLKKELYFSLCNNPVLIEDGQKSFWLEKASGKRCIMLSARQLAITWGNSPQYWQWISIPEARFKKVPELLDVCAFEIRGWMNTRILSPRTHYSAYVVYKTRSGCHGFRDLPIQVGICLVGQKATKRFICFDEELMKSKEREDGWIEAEIGDLFNEIGCDEIELSIIDITSPYWKRGLIIQGIEFRPVKKLW
;
A
#
# COMPACT_ATOMS: atom_id res chain seq x y z
N MET A 1 4.37 -73.62 -7.06
CA MET A 1 4.17 -72.22 -7.47
C MET A 1 3.76 -71.43 -6.24
N GLN A 2 4.68 -70.65 -5.65
CA GLN A 2 4.34 -69.71 -4.58
C GLN A 2 3.96 -68.38 -5.24
N LEU A 3 2.78 -67.86 -4.89
CA LEU A 3 2.25 -66.59 -5.40
C LEU A 3 3.03 -65.43 -4.76
N LEU A 4 3.51 -64.51 -5.58
CA LEU A 4 4.18 -63.29 -5.12
C LEU A 4 3.16 -62.35 -4.44
N PRO A 5 3.57 -61.61 -3.38
CA PRO A 5 2.71 -60.65 -2.71
C PRO A 5 2.41 -59.44 -3.62
N PRO A 6 1.29 -58.74 -3.41
CA PRO A 6 0.92 -57.57 -4.20
C PRO A 6 1.92 -56.42 -3.99
N PRO A 7 2.16 -55.58 -5.01
CA PRO A 7 3.06 -54.45 -4.88
C PRO A 7 2.49 -53.41 -3.90
N SER A 8 3.35 -52.90 -3.02
CA SER A 8 3.02 -51.79 -2.11
C SER A 8 2.61 -50.54 -2.89
N PRO A 9 1.61 -49.78 -2.42
CA PRO A 9 1.22 -48.53 -3.05
C PRO A 9 2.40 -47.55 -3.09
N LEU A 10 2.64 -46.96 -4.26
CA LEU A 10 3.63 -45.90 -4.45
C LEU A 10 3.23 -44.70 -3.59
N THR A 11 4.03 -44.40 -2.57
CA THR A 11 3.91 -43.17 -1.78
C THR A 11 4.25 -41.97 -2.67
N PRO A 12 3.41 -40.91 -2.67
CA PRO A 12 3.76 -39.68 -3.38
C PRO A 12 5.03 -39.10 -2.77
N PRO A 13 5.90 -38.46 -3.59
CA PRO A 13 7.14 -37.89 -3.09
C PRO A 13 6.82 -36.81 -2.04
N PRO A 14 7.59 -36.76 -0.93
CA PRO A 14 7.39 -35.74 0.08
C PRO A 14 7.58 -34.35 -0.53
N PRO A 15 6.82 -33.33 -0.06
CA PRO A 15 7.04 -31.96 -0.45
C PRO A 15 8.51 -31.57 -0.27
N VAL A 16 9.08 -30.86 -1.25
CA VAL A 16 10.52 -30.51 -1.36
C VAL A 16 11.11 -29.86 -0.10
N TRP A 17 10.28 -29.36 0.81
CA TRP A 17 10.67 -28.65 2.02
C TRP A 17 10.88 -29.54 3.27
N GLU A 18 10.46 -30.81 3.28
CA GLU A 18 10.62 -31.72 4.44
C GLU A 18 12.08 -32.06 4.76
N LYS A 19 12.98 -31.98 3.77
CA LYS A 19 14.41 -32.28 3.90
C LYS A 19 15.23 -31.21 4.64
N PHE A 20 14.58 -30.16 5.15
CA PHE A 20 15.24 -29.04 5.82
C PHE A 20 14.94 -28.94 7.33
N LEU A 21 14.25 -29.91 7.93
CA LEU A 21 13.89 -29.84 9.36
C LEU A 21 14.65 -30.86 10.23
N PRO A 22 15.20 -30.43 11.39
CA PRO A 22 15.82 -31.34 12.35
C PRO A 22 14.81 -32.32 12.97
N PRO A 23 15.20 -33.57 13.29
CA PRO A 23 14.30 -34.63 13.76
C PRO A 23 13.61 -34.38 15.12
N GLU A 24 14.05 -33.35 15.85
CA GLU A 24 13.78 -33.18 17.28
C GLU A 24 12.53 -32.34 17.57
N TYR A 25 11.87 -31.80 16.54
CA TYR A 25 10.72 -30.87 16.69
C TYR A 25 9.35 -31.48 16.36
N SER A 26 9.27 -32.77 16.03
CA SER A 26 8.07 -33.41 15.45
C SER A 26 6.94 -33.74 16.43
N SER A 27 7.08 -33.53 17.74
CA SER A 27 6.30 -34.33 18.71
C SER A 27 5.19 -33.65 19.52
N LEU A 28 4.96 -32.33 19.50
CA LEU A 28 3.96 -31.73 20.43
C LEU A 28 3.00 -30.67 19.87
N ILE A 29 2.91 -30.49 18.56
CA ILE A 29 1.75 -29.82 17.95
C ILE A 29 1.43 -30.59 16.67
N LEU A 30 0.17 -30.98 16.45
CA LEU A 30 -0.25 -31.58 15.18
C LEU A 30 0.19 -30.61 14.06
N GLU A 31 1.13 -31.02 13.21
CA GLU A 31 1.62 -30.18 12.10
C GLU A 31 0.45 -29.66 11.23
N SER A 32 -0.64 -30.42 11.18
CA SER A 32 -1.90 -30.04 10.53
C SER A 32 -2.62 -28.88 11.21
N GLN A 33 -2.59 -28.76 12.54
CA GLN A 33 -3.18 -27.63 13.28
C GLN A 33 -2.36 -26.36 13.09
N VAL A 34 -1.02 -26.46 13.13
CA VAL A 34 -0.12 -25.32 12.84
C VAL A 34 -0.29 -24.84 11.40
N SER A 35 -0.41 -25.77 10.46
CA SER A 35 -0.64 -25.46 9.04
C SER A 35 -1.98 -24.76 8.82
N THR A 36 -3.04 -25.22 9.48
CA THR A 36 -4.37 -24.60 9.41
C THR A 36 -4.34 -23.17 9.95
N LEU A 37 -3.71 -22.95 11.11
CA LEU A 37 -3.58 -21.62 11.71
C LEU A 37 -2.77 -20.65 10.83
N LYS A 38 -1.67 -21.12 10.22
CA LYS A 38 -0.87 -20.31 9.28
C LYS A 38 -1.68 -19.90 8.05
N LYS A 39 -2.50 -20.81 7.53
CA LYS A 39 -3.39 -20.55 6.38
C LYS A 39 -4.47 -19.53 6.75
N GLU A 40 -5.12 -19.69 7.91
CA GLU A 40 -6.11 -18.74 8.40
C GLU A 40 -5.52 -17.34 8.62
N LEU A 41 -4.34 -17.27 9.25
CA LEU A 41 -3.61 -16.02 9.42
C LEU A 41 -3.28 -15.36 8.08
N TYR A 42 -2.81 -16.13 7.10
CA TYR A 42 -2.54 -15.62 5.75
C TYR A 42 -3.77 -14.99 5.12
N PHE A 43 -4.92 -15.68 5.12
CA PHE A 43 -6.15 -15.13 4.55
C PHE A 43 -6.68 -13.94 5.35
N SER A 44 -6.53 -13.96 6.67
CA SER A 44 -6.85 -12.80 7.51
C SER A 44 -6.02 -11.57 7.10
N LEU A 45 -4.71 -11.73 6.93
CA LEU A 45 -3.81 -10.66 6.47
C LEU A 45 -4.06 -10.25 5.01
N CYS A 46 -4.66 -11.09 4.18
CA CYS A 46 -5.06 -10.70 2.82
C CYS A 46 -6.33 -9.84 2.80
N ASN A 47 -7.28 -10.16 3.68
CA ASN A 47 -8.61 -9.57 3.66
C ASN A 47 -8.73 -8.36 4.60
N ASN A 48 -7.94 -8.34 5.67
CA ASN A 48 -8.04 -7.34 6.74
C ASN A 48 -6.71 -6.59 6.89
N PRO A 49 -6.62 -5.34 6.44
CA PRO A 49 -5.46 -4.50 6.71
C PRO A 49 -5.27 -4.28 8.21
N VAL A 50 -4.05 -4.52 8.68
CA VAL A 50 -3.65 -4.35 10.08
C VAL A 50 -2.92 -3.03 10.23
N LEU A 51 -3.21 -2.30 11.31
CA LEU A 51 -2.47 -1.10 11.67
C LEU A 51 -1.18 -1.47 12.41
N ILE A 52 -0.06 -0.88 11.99
CA ILE A 52 1.27 -1.08 12.58
C ILE A 52 1.90 0.27 12.90
N GLU A 53 2.99 0.25 13.67
CA GLU A 53 3.72 1.45 14.09
C GLU A 53 2.77 2.51 14.69
N ASP A 54 2.05 2.14 15.74
CA ASP A 54 1.08 3.00 16.43
C ASP A 54 -0.01 3.61 15.52
N GLY A 55 -0.39 2.86 14.48
CA GLY A 55 -1.43 3.27 13.53
C GLY A 55 -0.93 4.26 12.48
N GLN A 56 0.37 4.42 12.33
CA GLN A 56 0.96 5.30 11.33
C GLN A 56 1.04 4.66 9.95
N LYS A 57 1.04 3.33 9.89
CA LYS A 57 1.04 2.56 8.65
C LYS A 57 0.00 1.46 8.72
N SER A 58 -0.49 1.06 7.56
CA SER A 58 -1.36 -0.10 7.40
C SER A 58 -0.69 -1.15 6.54
N PHE A 59 -0.82 -2.41 6.92
CA PHE A 59 -0.16 -3.56 6.31
C PHE A 59 -1.16 -4.66 5.96
N TRP A 60 -1.00 -5.28 4.79
CA TRP A 60 -1.74 -6.47 4.36
C TRP A 60 -0.93 -7.24 3.31
N LEU A 61 -1.43 -8.41 2.90
CA LEU A 61 -0.80 -9.23 1.87
C LEU A 61 -1.61 -9.20 0.57
N GLU A 62 -0.91 -9.10 -0.56
CA GLU A 62 -1.50 -9.34 -1.88
C GLU A 62 -1.75 -10.84 -2.03
N LYS A 63 -3.02 -11.20 -2.24
CA LYS A 63 -3.49 -12.59 -2.13
C LYS A 63 -2.81 -13.56 -3.08
N ALA A 64 -2.48 -13.15 -4.30
CA ALA A 64 -1.93 -14.05 -5.33
C ALA A 64 -0.44 -14.35 -5.13
N SER A 65 0.32 -13.36 -4.67
CA SER A 65 1.78 -13.42 -4.57
C SER A 65 2.30 -13.53 -3.14
N GLY A 66 1.45 -13.27 -2.13
CA GLY A 66 1.84 -13.15 -0.73
C GLY A 66 2.76 -11.97 -0.45
N LYS A 67 2.90 -11.05 -1.41
CA LYS A 67 3.77 -9.88 -1.29
C LYS A 67 3.10 -8.82 -0.43
N ARG A 68 3.92 -8.07 0.30
CA ARG A 68 3.47 -7.06 1.25
C ARG A 68 2.87 -5.86 0.53
N CYS A 69 1.70 -5.42 0.98
CA CYS A 69 1.11 -4.13 0.66
C CYS A 69 1.21 -3.23 1.89
N ILE A 70 1.47 -1.94 1.67
CA ILE A 70 1.64 -0.95 2.73
C ILE A 70 0.88 0.32 2.38
N MET A 71 0.23 0.95 3.34
CA MET A 71 -0.24 2.32 3.21
C MET A 71 0.39 3.19 4.30
N LEU A 72 1.01 4.28 3.90
CA LEU A 72 1.46 5.34 4.81
C LEU A 72 0.27 6.22 5.14
N SER A 73 0.02 6.46 6.43
CA SER A 73 -0.97 7.47 6.82
C SER A 73 -0.51 8.86 6.41
N ALA A 74 -1.47 9.76 6.18
CA ALA A 74 -1.15 11.15 5.94
C ALA A 74 -0.39 11.82 7.10
N ARG A 75 -0.47 11.28 8.33
CA ARG A 75 0.31 11.73 9.49
C ARG A 75 1.81 11.48 9.37
N GLN A 76 2.22 10.54 8.53
CA GLN A 76 3.63 10.27 8.22
C GLN A 76 4.18 11.16 7.10
N LEU A 77 3.33 11.96 6.47
CA LEU A 77 3.72 12.83 5.36
C LEU A 77 4.04 14.23 5.88
N ALA A 78 5.05 14.85 5.28
CA ALA A 78 5.32 16.26 5.43
C ALA A 78 4.34 17.04 4.53
N ILE A 79 3.35 17.67 5.13
CA ILE A 79 2.34 18.47 4.43
C ILE A 79 2.64 19.94 4.71
N THR A 80 2.87 20.73 3.67
CA THR A 80 3.05 22.18 3.80
C THR A 80 1.84 22.80 4.46
N TRP A 81 2.10 23.51 5.56
CA TRP A 81 1.09 24.05 6.47
C TRP A 81 0.14 23.02 7.09
N GLY A 82 0.46 21.73 7.10
CA GLY A 82 -0.40 20.68 7.66
C GLY A 82 -0.73 20.83 9.14
N ASN A 83 0.04 21.63 9.89
CA ASN A 83 -0.22 21.96 11.30
C ASN A 83 -0.94 23.30 11.48
N SER A 84 -1.25 23.99 10.39
CA SER A 84 -1.90 25.30 10.38
C SER A 84 -3.41 25.11 10.19
N PRO A 85 -4.22 25.28 11.24
CA PRO A 85 -5.66 24.99 11.21
C PRO A 85 -6.45 25.90 10.25
N GLN A 86 -5.87 27.01 9.78
CA GLN A 86 -6.45 27.85 8.74
C GLN A 86 -6.42 27.21 7.35
N TYR A 87 -5.53 26.24 7.12
CA TYR A 87 -5.28 25.63 5.82
C TYR A 87 -5.62 24.14 5.79
N TRP A 88 -5.39 23.44 6.90
CA TRP A 88 -5.64 22.01 7.02
C TRP A 88 -6.32 21.69 8.35
N GLN A 89 -7.33 20.83 8.31
CA GLN A 89 -7.98 20.28 9.50
C GLN A 89 -7.77 18.78 9.58
N TRP A 90 -7.40 18.27 10.75
CA TRP A 90 -7.29 16.82 10.97
C TRP A 90 -8.60 16.25 11.51
N ILE A 91 -9.38 15.67 10.62
CA ILE A 91 -10.70 15.13 10.90
C ILE A 91 -10.65 13.62 11.16
N SER A 92 -11.72 13.09 11.73
CA SER A 92 -11.96 11.65 11.87
C SER A 92 -13.23 11.33 11.08
N ILE A 93 -13.15 10.37 10.17
CA ILE A 93 -14.28 9.92 9.36
C ILE A 93 -14.41 8.39 9.51
N PRO A 94 -15.63 7.84 9.64
CA PRO A 94 -15.83 6.41 9.92
C PRO A 94 -15.19 5.48 8.88
N GLU A 95 -15.13 5.90 7.62
CA GLU A 95 -14.63 5.10 6.50
C GLU A 95 -13.11 5.23 6.30
N ALA A 96 -12.41 6.07 7.10
CA ALA A 96 -10.96 6.18 7.03
C ALA A 96 -10.29 5.03 7.75
N ARG A 97 -9.26 4.47 7.12
CA ARG A 97 -8.40 3.45 7.72
C ARG A 97 -7.59 3.98 8.90
N PHE A 98 -7.29 5.28 8.92
CA PHE A 98 -6.51 5.93 9.98
C PHE A 98 -7.39 6.85 10.82
N LYS A 99 -7.09 6.92 12.12
CA LYS A 99 -7.86 7.71 13.10
C LYS A 99 -8.01 9.18 12.72
N LYS A 100 -6.99 9.76 12.08
CA LYS A 100 -6.96 11.16 11.66
C LYS A 100 -6.44 11.29 10.23
N VAL A 101 -7.20 12.00 9.40
CA VAL A 101 -6.85 12.34 8.02
C VAL A 101 -6.95 13.86 7.81
N PRO A 102 -6.08 14.49 7.02
CA PRO A 102 -6.13 15.90 6.74
C PRO A 102 -7.20 16.20 5.68
N GLU A 103 -8.05 17.17 5.98
CA GLU A 103 -8.94 17.86 5.07
C GLU A 103 -8.32 19.22 4.73
N LEU A 104 -8.22 19.51 3.43
CA LEU A 104 -7.79 20.79 2.92
C LEU A 104 -8.92 21.81 3.04
N LEU A 105 -8.70 22.88 3.79
CA LEU A 105 -9.73 23.90 4.06
C LEU A 105 -9.74 25.01 3.01
N ASP A 106 -8.58 25.62 2.74
CA ASP A 106 -8.42 26.69 1.76
C ASP A 106 -6.94 27.03 1.52
N VAL A 107 -6.36 26.73 0.34
CA VAL A 107 -4.97 27.12 -0.02
C VAL A 107 -4.83 27.48 -1.49
N CYS A 108 -3.87 28.32 -1.84
CA CYS A 108 -3.50 28.58 -3.24
C CYS A 108 -2.54 27.54 -3.83
N ALA A 109 -1.73 26.89 -2.99
CA ALA A 109 -0.73 25.91 -3.37
C ALA A 109 -0.49 24.96 -2.19
N PHE A 110 -0.02 23.74 -2.44
CA PHE A 110 0.45 22.86 -1.37
C PHE A 110 1.50 21.88 -1.88
N GLU A 111 2.27 21.36 -0.94
CA GLU A 111 3.24 20.32 -1.20
C GLU A 111 3.11 19.25 -0.12
N ILE A 112 3.12 17.99 -0.54
CA ILE A 112 3.10 16.82 0.32
C ILE A 112 4.30 15.97 -0.07
N ARG A 113 5.14 15.66 0.91
CA ARG A 113 6.28 14.75 0.75
C ARG A 113 6.18 13.59 1.73
N GLY A 114 6.79 12.48 1.35
CA GLY A 114 6.88 11.32 2.22
C GLY A 114 8.19 10.58 1.99
N TRP A 115 8.63 9.92 3.05
CA TRP A 115 9.77 9.02 3.01
C TRP A 115 9.39 7.69 3.61
N MET A 116 9.92 6.61 3.06
CA MET A 116 9.66 5.27 3.56
C MET A 116 10.86 4.37 3.34
N ASN A 117 11.25 3.66 4.39
CA ASN A 117 12.26 2.62 4.27
C ASN A 117 11.72 1.45 3.43
N THR A 118 12.47 1.04 2.43
CA THR A 118 12.12 -0.05 1.50
C THR A 118 12.06 -1.45 2.15
N ARG A 119 12.68 -1.65 3.32
CA ARG A 119 12.73 -2.96 4.02
C ARG A 119 11.35 -3.44 4.47
N ILE A 120 10.40 -2.52 4.59
CA ILE A 120 9.01 -2.86 4.88
C ILE A 120 8.32 -3.52 3.67
N LEU A 121 8.76 -3.18 2.46
CA LEU A 121 8.28 -3.78 1.21
C LEU A 121 8.94 -5.14 0.97
N SER A 122 8.32 -5.94 0.09
CA SER A 122 8.90 -7.21 -0.33
C SER A 122 10.08 -6.97 -1.28
N PRO A 123 11.23 -7.64 -1.10
CA PRO A 123 12.37 -7.48 -2.00
C PRO A 123 12.07 -8.07 -3.39
N ARG A 124 12.82 -7.60 -4.38
CA ARG A 124 12.74 -7.99 -5.81
C ARG A 124 11.31 -7.93 -6.34
N THR A 125 10.61 -6.85 -6.01
CA THR A 125 9.18 -6.70 -6.33
C THR A 125 8.95 -5.33 -6.94
N HIS A 126 8.21 -5.29 -8.04
CA HIS A 126 7.77 -4.04 -8.65
C HIS A 126 6.53 -3.53 -7.92
N TYR A 127 6.53 -2.28 -7.52
CA TYR A 127 5.47 -1.63 -6.78
C TYR A 127 4.92 -0.45 -7.57
N SER A 128 3.60 -0.31 -7.59
CA SER A 128 2.93 0.95 -7.92
C SER A 128 2.47 1.61 -6.63
N ALA A 129 2.61 2.93 -6.57
CA ALA A 129 2.17 3.76 -5.47
C ALA A 129 0.96 4.60 -5.88
N TYR A 130 0.02 4.77 -4.96
CA TYR A 130 -1.25 5.45 -5.19
C TYR A 130 -1.51 6.45 -4.08
N VAL A 131 -1.93 7.66 -4.43
CA VAL A 131 -2.57 8.55 -3.45
C VAL A 131 -4.03 8.11 -3.32
N VAL A 132 -4.47 7.90 -2.08
CA VAL A 132 -5.86 7.53 -1.77
C VAL A 132 -6.54 8.70 -1.08
N TYR A 133 -7.62 9.21 -1.66
CA TYR A 133 -8.24 10.47 -1.27
C TYR A 133 -9.75 10.46 -1.49
N LYS A 134 -10.43 11.45 -0.88
CA LYS A 134 -11.85 11.75 -1.05
C LYS A 134 -11.99 13.25 -1.32
N THR A 135 -13.12 13.61 -1.90
CA THR A 135 -13.57 14.98 -2.08
C THR A 135 -14.77 15.22 -1.17
N ARG A 136 -14.85 16.40 -0.55
CA ARG A 136 -16.02 16.83 0.22
C ARG A 136 -17.01 17.55 -0.70
N SER A 137 -18.29 17.57 -0.32
CA SER A 137 -19.26 18.49 -0.93
C SER A 137 -18.71 19.93 -0.92
N GLY A 138 -18.73 20.60 -2.07
CA GLY A 138 -18.13 21.94 -2.24
C GLY A 138 -16.63 21.96 -2.55
N CYS A 139 -16.01 20.80 -2.80
CA CYS A 139 -14.64 20.69 -3.32
C CYS A 139 -14.49 21.52 -4.61
N HIS A 140 -13.43 22.33 -4.69
CA HIS A 140 -13.14 23.15 -5.86
C HIS A 140 -11.65 23.49 -5.96
N GLY A 141 -11.27 24.09 -7.08
CA GLY A 141 -9.89 24.49 -7.34
C GLY A 141 -8.99 23.35 -7.85
N PHE A 142 -9.57 22.20 -8.20
CA PHE A 142 -8.86 21.03 -8.75
C PHE A 142 -9.26 20.65 -10.18
N ARG A 143 -10.36 21.21 -10.69
CA ARG A 143 -10.89 20.89 -12.02
C ARG A 143 -9.88 21.25 -13.10
N ASP A 144 -9.58 20.30 -13.98
CA ASP A 144 -8.63 20.44 -15.10
C ASP A 144 -7.22 20.92 -14.70
N LEU A 145 -6.84 20.78 -13.43
CA LEU A 145 -5.56 21.26 -12.93
C LEU A 145 -4.59 20.11 -12.70
N PRO A 146 -3.46 20.09 -13.43
CA PRO A 146 -2.47 19.04 -13.27
C PRO A 146 -1.73 19.21 -11.95
N ILE A 147 -1.75 18.15 -11.14
CA ILE A 147 -0.98 18.04 -9.91
C ILE A 147 0.27 17.22 -10.21
N GLN A 148 1.45 17.80 -9.98
CA GLN A 148 2.70 17.10 -10.20
C GLN A 148 2.89 16.06 -9.10
N VAL A 149 3.14 14.82 -9.50
CA VAL A 149 3.46 13.73 -8.58
C VAL A 149 4.78 13.10 -8.97
N GLY A 150 5.47 12.52 -7.99
CA GLY A 150 6.71 11.83 -8.25
C GLY A 150 7.05 10.84 -7.16
N ILE A 151 7.76 9.80 -7.56
CA ILE A 151 8.30 8.78 -6.69
C ILE A 151 9.68 8.34 -7.20
N CYS A 152 10.62 8.13 -6.29
CA CYS A 152 11.90 7.49 -6.59
C CYS A 152 12.52 6.86 -5.35
N LEU A 153 13.52 6.02 -5.60
CA LEU A 153 14.51 5.67 -4.58
C LEU A 153 15.44 6.86 -4.34
N VAL A 154 15.78 7.12 -3.07
CA VAL A 154 16.69 8.20 -2.70
C VAL A 154 18.02 8.05 -3.45
N GLY A 155 18.51 9.16 -4.03
CA GLY A 155 19.71 9.19 -4.87
C GLY A 155 19.45 8.89 -6.36
N GLN A 156 18.23 8.49 -6.74
CA GLN A 156 17.82 8.37 -8.13
C GLN A 156 17.01 9.58 -8.60
N LYS A 157 16.91 9.75 -9.92
CA LYS A 157 16.09 10.80 -10.52
C LYS A 157 14.60 10.43 -10.42
N ALA A 158 13.81 11.32 -9.82
CA ALA A 158 12.36 11.16 -9.73
C ALA A 158 11.70 11.10 -11.12
N THR A 159 10.87 10.09 -11.34
CA THR A 159 9.91 10.08 -12.45
C THR A 159 8.76 10.99 -12.09
N LYS A 160 8.65 12.12 -12.79
CA LYS A 160 7.56 13.07 -12.60
C LYS A 160 6.39 12.72 -13.50
N ARG A 161 5.18 12.72 -12.95
CA ARG A 161 3.92 12.52 -13.65
C ARG A 161 2.93 13.60 -13.23
N PHE A 162 1.80 13.67 -13.91
CA PHE A 162 0.70 14.56 -13.55
C PHE A 162 -0.60 13.77 -13.40
N ILE A 163 -1.30 14.02 -12.30
CA ILE A 163 -2.64 13.51 -12.00
C ILE A 163 -3.61 14.69 -11.88
N CYS A 164 -4.91 14.41 -11.84
CA CYS A 164 -5.93 15.40 -11.51
C CYS A 164 -6.74 14.87 -10.33
N PHE A 165 -7.02 15.72 -9.35
CA PHE A 165 -7.99 15.43 -8.28
C PHE A 165 -9.41 15.78 -8.73
N ASP A 166 -9.76 15.28 -9.92
CA ASP A 166 -11.07 15.43 -10.55
C ASP A 166 -11.61 14.03 -10.87
N GLU A 167 -12.88 13.79 -10.55
CA GLU A 167 -13.57 12.51 -10.73
C GLU A 167 -13.85 12.22 -12.21
N GLU A 168 -13.94 13.25 -13.06
CA GLU A 168 -14.30 13.10 -14.47
C GLU A 168 -13.09 12.82 -15.40
N LEU A 169 -11.85 12.90 -14.88
CA LEU A 169 -10.64 12.71 -15.68
C LEU A 169 -9.98 11.35 -15.46
N MET A 170 -9.65 10.70 -16.58
CA MET A 170 -9.25 9.30 -16.85
C MET A 170 -8.11 8.65 -16.03
N LYS A 171 -7.64 9.22 -14.92
CA LYS A 171 -6.52 8.67 -14.11
C LYS A 171 -6.88 8.37 -12.66
N SER A 172 -8.02 8.86 -12.18
CA SER A 172 -8.54 8.53 -10.87
C SER A 172 -9.52 7.36 -11.00
N LYS A 173 -9.57 6.49 -9.99
CA LYS A 173 -10.46 5.34 -9.95
C LYS A 173 -11.18 5.28 -8.61
N GLU A 174 -12.50 5.16 -8.64
CA GLU A 174 -13.29 4.86 -7.45
C GLU A 174 -13.03 3.43 -6.97
N ARG A 175 -12.85 3.29 -5.66
CA ARG A 175 -12.64 2.02 -4.95
C ARG A 175 -13.95 1.54 -4.34
N GLU A 176 -14.03 0.24 -4.07
CA GLU A 176 -15.19 -0.37 -3.41
C GLU A 176 -15.43 0.18 -1.98
N ASP A 177 -14.40 0.73 -1.35
CA ASP A 177 -14.47 1.39 -0.03
C ASP A 177 -14.94 2.86 -0.10
N GLY A 178 -15.35 3.33 -1.29
CA GLY A 178 -15.81 4.69 -1.57
C GLY A 178 -14.70 5.74 -1.58
N TRP A 179 -13.43 5.35 -1.49
CA TRP A 179 -12.29 6.23 -1.71
C TRP A 179 -11.95 6.30 -3.20
N ILE A 180 -11.22 7.34 -3.59
CA ILE A 180 -10.65 7.47 -4.93
C ILE A 180 -9.16 7.23 -4.84
N GLU A 181 -8.59 6.56 -5.83
CA GLU A 181 -7.14 6.41 -5.96
C GLU A 181 -6.62 6.98 -7.28
N ALA A 182 -5.42 7.57 -7.23
CA ALA A 182 -4.68 7.95 -8.42
C ALA A 182 -3.23 7.44 -8.32
N GLU A 183 -2.72 6.85 -9.39
CA GLU A 183 -1.35 6.33 -9.41
C GLU A 183 -0.34 7.47 -9.45
N ILE A 184 0.55 7.53 -8.44
CA ILE A 184 1.61 8.55 -8.37
C ILE A 184 2.88 8.12 -9.09
N GLY A 185 3.07 6.81 -9.28
CA GLY A 185 4.20 6.25 -9.99
C GLY A 185 4.50 4.83 -9.53
N ASP A 186 5.61 4.30 -10.01
CA ASP A 186 6.05 2.94 -9.74
C ASP A 186 7.58 2.88 -9.53
N LEU A 187 8.02 1.80 -8.88
CA LEU A 187 9.44 1.54 -8.63
C LEU A 187 9.69 0.04 -8.50
N PHE A 188 10.95 -0.36 -8.68
CA PHE A 188 11.40 -1.71 -8.37
C PHE A 188 12.17 -1.72 -7.05
N ASN A 189 11.71 -2.51 -6.09
CA ASN A 189 12.38 -2.68 -4.80
C ASN A 189 13.48 -3.75 -4.90
N GLU A 190 14.71 -3.35 -5.19
CA GLU A 190 15.90 -4.23 -5.17
C GLU A 190 16.33 -4.56 -3.72
N ILE A 191 17.16 -5.59 -3.53
CA ILE A 191 17.78 -5.85 -2.22
C ILE A 191 18.84 -4.77 -1.98
N GLY A 192 18.77 -4.08 -0.83
CA GLY A 192 19.78 -3.11 -0.40
C GLY A 192 19.52 -1.66 -0.82
N CYS A 193 18.40 -1.35 -1.47
CA CYS A 193 17.89 0.03 -1.48
C CYS A 193 17.42 0.38 -0.08
N ASP A 194 17.61 1.62 0.39
CA ASP A 194 17.28 1.98 1.78
C ASP A 194 16.01 2.83 1.92
N GLU A 195 15.71 3.73 0.98
CA GLU A 195 14.65 4.71 1.17
C GLU A 195 13.98 5.15 -0.13
N ILE A 196 12.66 5.37 -0.05
CA ILE A 196 11.80 5.92 -1.10
C ILE A 196 11.49 7.37 -0.72
N GLU A 197 11.55 8.28 -1.69
CA GLU A 197 10.98 9.63 -1.60
C GLU A 197 9.75 9.72 -2.53
N LEU A 198 8.69 10.33 -2.03
CA LEU A 198 7.48 10.64 -2.80
C LEU A 198 7.10 12.10 -2.65
N SER A 199 6.44 12.65 -3.68
CA SER A 199 5.96 14.02 -3.68
C SER A 199 4.63 14.17 -4.42
N ILE A 200 3.77 15.05 -3.92
CA ILE A 200 2.55 15.55 -4.55
C ILE A 200 2.59 17.07 -4.41
N ILE A 201 2.69 17.77 -5.53
CA ILE A 201 3.03 19.19 -5.57
C ILE A 201 2.01 19.91 -6.45
N ASP A 202 1.36 20.89 -5.85
CA ASP A 202 0.48 21.85 -6.49
C ASP A 202 1.07 23.25 -6.33
N ILE A 203 1.74 23.74 -7.38
CA ILE A 203 2.42 25.05 -7.39
C ILE A 203 2.02 25.93 -8.58
N THR A 204 1.19 25.44 -9.49
CA THR A 204 0.95 26.06 -10.81
C THR A 204 -0.45 26.61 -11.00
N SER A 205 -1.32 26.53 -10.00
CA SER A 205 -2.72 26.96 -10.14
C SER A 205 -2.99 28.31 -9.47
N PRO A 206 -3.64 29.26 -10.17
CA PRO A 206 -4.03 30.56 -9.60
C PRO A 206 -5.26 30.45 -8.68
N TYR A 207 -5.86 29.27 -8.57
CA TYR A 207 -7.13 29.07 -7.87
C TYR A 207 -6.91 28.57 -6.45
N TRP A 208 -7.69 29.13 -5.54
CA TRP A 208 -7.87 28.60 -4.20
C TRP A 208 -8.53 27.23 -4.24
N LYS A 209 -8.10 26.33 -3.35
CA LYS A 209 -8.47 24.92 -3.36
C LYS A 209 -8.92 24.48 -1.98
N ARG A 210 -9.93 23.63 -1.97
CA ARG A 210 -10.46 23.06 -0.74
C ARG A 210 -11.21 21.77 -0.96
N GLY A 211 -11.49 21.07 0.14
CA GLY A 211 -12.36 19.90 0.18
C GLY A 211 -11.63 18.59 -0.16
N LEU A 212 -10.32 18.61 -0.38
CA LEU A 212 -9.52 17.41 -0.57
C LEU A 212 -9.23 16.74 0.78
N ILE A 213 -9.56 15.45 0.91
CA ILE A 213 -9.30 14.65 2.11
C ILE A 213 -8.34 13.53 1.73
N ILE A 214 -7.18 13.44 2.38
CA ILE A 214 -6.15 12.46 2.00
C ILE A 214 -6.07 11.35 3.04
N GLN A 215 -6.31 10.11 2.64
CA GLN A 215 -6.12 8.97 3.53
C GLN A 215 -4.64 8.66 3.73
N GLY A 216 -3.90 8.60 2.63
CA GLY A 216 -2.50 8.18 2.65
C GLY A 216 -1.96 7.81 1.28
N ILE A 217 -0.76 7.23 1.29
CA ILE A 217 -0.10 6.69 0.09
C ILE A 217 0.00 5.17 0.19
N GLU A 218 -0.61 4.47 -0.76
CA GLU A 218 -0.69 3.02 -0.82
C GLU A 218 0.30 2.44 -1.83
N PHE A 219 1.10 1.46 -1.40
CA PHE A 219 2.08 0.73 -2.21
C PHE A 219 1.57 -0.70 -2.44
N ARG A 220 1.38 -1.05 -3.71
CA ARG A 220 0.89 -2.38 -4.14
C ARG A 220 1.88 -3.06 -5.07
N PRO A 221 2.16 -4.36 -4.87
CA PRO A 221 2.88 -5.16 -5.85
C PRO A 221 2.14 -5.13 -7.19
N VAL A 222 2.87 -4.86 -8.28
CA VAL A 222 2.32 -4.94 -9.63
C VAL A 222 2.15 -6.41 -10.00
N LYS A 223 0.93 -6.78 -10.39
CA LYS A 223 0.65 -8.10 -10.93
C LYS A 223 1.39 -8.23 -12.26
N LYS A 224 2.40 -9.09 -12.33
CA LYS A 224 2.89 -9.54 -13.64
C LYS A 224 1.79 -10.40 -14.24
N LEU A 225 1.14 -9.90 -15.29
CA LEU A 225 0.39 -10.73 -16.22
C LEU A 225 1.47 -11.52 -17.00
N TRP A 226 1.56 -12.81 -16.76
CA TRP A 226 2.31 -13.75 -17.60
C TRP A 226 1.33 -14.43 -18.55
#